data_AF-K6TNA4-F1
#
_entry.id   AF-K6TNA4-F1
#
_cell.length_a   1.000
_cell.length_b   1.000
_cell.length_c   1.000
_cell.angle_alpha   90.00
_cell.angle_beta   90.00
_cell.angle_gamma   90.00
#
_symmetry.space_group_name_H-M   'P 1'
#
loop_
_entity.id
_entity.type
_entity.pdbx_description
1 polymer ?
#
loop_
_entity_poly.entity_id
_entity_poly.type
_entity_poly.pdbx_seq_one_letter_code
_entity_poly.pdbx_strand_id
1 'polypeptide(L)'
;MWDAFKNLHNEFHEKMEQMQRLGGLRVLILHVLDENGPGNGVEIMDAIQTHHESCNMSQRGHRSHSRPSPGSVYPMLKKMVNEGLLIKHDDGRYELTEKGNKILNRIYGRFKPQEKMDRGEYSITKALTEIEGYVSYLEDIKEEKLVPHGELIGELGERLKSIRESLQKE
;
A
#
# COMPACT_ATOMS: atom_id res chain seq x y z
N MET A 1 -21.77 9.62 -6.30
CA MET A 1 -20.80 8.76 -7.02
C MET A 1 -19.53 9.53 -7.39
N TRP A 2 -19.60 10.69 -8.04
CA TRP A 2 -18.40 11.52 -8.34
C TRP A 2 -17.66 12.00 -7.08
N ASP A 3 -18.40 12.37 -6.02
CA ASP A 3 -17.79 12.78 -4.74
C ASP A 3 -17.13 11.61 -3.99
N ALA A 4 -17.65 10.39 -4.16
CA ALA A 4 -17.03 9.19 -3.60
C ALA A 4 -15.69 8.88 -4.30
N PHE A 5 -15.61 9.14 -5.61
CA PHE A 5 -14.39 9.00 -6.39
C PHE A 5 -13.35 10.09 -6.05
N LYS A 6 -13.76 11.37 -5.94
CA LYS A 6 -12.88 12.44 -5.43
C LYS A 6 -12.32 12.13 -4.05
N ASN A 7 -13.16 11.64 -3.15
CA ASN A 7 -12.73 11.31 -1.79
C ASN A 7 -11.76 10.12 -1.79
N LEU A 8 -11.99 9.11 -2.64
CA LEU A 8 -11.08 7.97 -2.79
C LEU A 8 -9.70 8.43 -3.32
N HIS A 9 -9.70 9.31 -4.32
CA HIS A 9 -8.49 9.85 -4.93
C HIS A 9 -7.68 10.69 -3.94
N ASN A 10 -8.35 11.58 -3.21
CA ASN A 10 -7.72 12.39 -2.17
C ASN A 10 -7.16 11.51 -1.04
N GLU A 11 -7.89 10.49 -0.59
CA GLU A 11 -7.41 9.53 0.41
C GLU A 11 -6.22 8.71 -0.09
N PHE A 12 -6.19 8.34 -1.38
CA PHE A 12 -5.08 7.62 -1.98
C PHE A 12 -3.81 8.47 -1.97
N HIS A 13 -3.90 9.74 -2.38
CA HIS A 13 -2.77 10.68 -2.33
C HIS A 13 -2.27 10.93 -0.91
N GLU A 14 -3.18 11.13 0.06
CA GLU A 14 -2.80 11.26 1.47
C GLU A 14 -2.05 10.02 1.98
N LYS A 15 -2.49 8.81 1.59
CA LYS A 15 -1.83 7.55 1.95
C LYS A 15 -0.46 7.43 1.31
N MET A 16 -0.33 7.80 0.04
CA MET A 16 0.94 7.78 -0.69
C MET A 16 1.95 8.76 -0.10
N GLU A 17 1.53 9.99 0.21
CA GLU A 17 2.36 10.99 0.90
C GLU A 17 2.79 10.48 2.29
N GLN A 18 1.87 9.88 3.03
CA GLN A 18 2.16 9.31 4.35
C GLN A 18 3.15 8.14 4.28
N MET A 19 3.00 7.25 3.29
CA MET A 19 3.94 6.15 3.05
C MET A 19 5.35 6.66 2.68
N GLN A 20 5.43 7.69 1.83
CA GLN A 20 6.70 8.33 1.47
C GLN A 20 7.37 8.98 2.69
N ARG A 21 6.60 9.67 3.54
CA ARG A 21 7.09 10.33 4.76
C ARG A 21 7.57 9.35 5.83
N LEU A 22 6.95 8.18 5.94
CA LEU A 22 7.37 7.14 6.88
C LEU A 22 8.59 6.37 6.35
N GLY A 23 8.71 6.19 5.04
CA GLY A 23 9.77 5.42 4.41
C GLY A 23 9.48 3.91 4.42
N GLY A 24 9.81 3.23 3.32
CA GLY A 24 9.36 1.86 3.05
C GLY A 24 9.69 0.84 4.14
N LEU A 25 10.87 0.92 4.76
CA LEU A 25 11.25 -0.01 5.83
C LEU A 25 10.35 0.10 7.07
N ARG A 26 9.88 1.32 7.42
CA ARG A 26 8.97 1.49 8.56
C ARG A 26 7.62 0.88 8.29
N VAL A 27 7.10 1.13 7.09
CA VAL A 27 5.81 0.59 6.65
C VAL A 27 5.84 -0.94 6.71
N LEU A 28 6.93 -1.54 6.22
CA LEU A 28 7.14 -2.99 6.31
C LEU A 28 7.20 -3.51 7.74
N ILE A 29 7.95 -2.87 8.64
CA ILE A 29 8.01 -3.26 10.06
C ILE A 29 6.63 -3.21 10.72
N LEU A 30 5.86 -2.14 10.47
CA LEU A 30 4.50 -2.02 11.02
C LEU A 30 3.60 -3.14 10.48
N HIS A 31 3.69 -3.41 9.18
CA HIS A 31 2.87 -4.42 8.53
C HIS A 31 3.16 -5.84 9.04
N VAL A 32 4.42 -6.25 9.10
CA VAL A 32 4.76 -7.62 9.56
C VAL A 32 4.43 -7.84 11.04
N LEU A 33 4.49 -6.80 11.88
CA LEU A 33 4.09 -6.89 13.29
C LEU A 33 2.56 -6.94 13.46
N ASP A 34 1.79 -6.35 12.54
CA ASP A 34 0.32 -6.48 12.52
C ASP A 34 -0.11 -7.88 12.06
N GLU A 35 0.58 -8.45 11.07
CA GLU A 35 0.29 -9.79 10.57
C GLU A 35 0.74 -10.90 11.53
N ASN A 36 1.94 -10.77 12.10
CA ASN A 36 2.57 -11.87 12.85
C ASN A 36 2.53 -11.68 14.38
N GLY A 37 2.10 -10.51 14.86
CA GLY A 37 2.14 -10.16 16.28
C GLY A 37 3.55 -9.77 16.78
N PRO A 38 3.75 -9.68 18.11
CA PRO A 38 5.01 -9.22 18.69
C PRO A 38 6.21 -10.11 18.27
N GLY A 39 7.29 -9.48 17.81
CA GLY A 39 8.47 -10.21 17.32
C GLY A 39 9.79 -9.53 17.67
N ASN A 40 10.86 -10.31 17.80
CA ASN A 40 12.21 -9.76 17.97
C ASN A 40 12.81 -9.30 16.64
N GLY A 41 13.96 -8.63 16.68
CA GLY A 41 14.58 -8.07 15.47
C GLY A 41 14.91 -9.10 14.38
N VAL A 42 15.23 -10.34 14.76
CA VAL A 42 15.50 -11.44 13.83
C VAL A 42 14.21 -11.89 13.16
N GLU A 43 13.18 -12.17 13.95
CA GLU A 43 11.85 -12.59 13.47
C GLU A 43 11.22 -11.55 12.54
N ILE A 44 11.36 -10.26 12.85
CA ILE A 44 10.90 -9.16 11.99
C ILE A 44 11.64 -9.16 10.65
N MET A 45 12.97 -9.35 10.66
CA MET A 45 13.75 -9.42 9.42
C MET A 45 13.36 -10.64 8.56
N ASP A 46 13.09 -11.78 9.20
CA ASP A 46 12.56 -12.99 8.54
C ASP A 46 11.18 -12.73 7.92
N ALA A 47 10.27 -12.13 8.68
CA ALA A 47 8.93 -11.81 8.19
C ALA A 47 8.94 -10.84 7.00
N ILE A 48 9.80 -9.81 7.03
CA ILE A 48 9.95 -8.87 5.91
C ILE A 48 10.46 -9.58 4.65
N GLN A 49 11.41 -10.51 4.82
CA GLN A 49 11.92 -11.34 3.74
C GLN A 49 10.80 -12.19 3.12
N THR A 50 10.03 -12.91 3.94
CA THR A 50 8.90 -13.74 3.48
C THR A 50 7.81 -12.91 2.79
N HIS A 51 7.50 -11.73 3.34
CA HIS A 51 6.54 -10.82 2.70
C HIS A 51 7.02 -10.37 1.31
N HIS A 52 8.31 -10.01 1.16
CA HIS A 52 8.89 -9.68 -0.15
C HIS A 52 8.85 -10.85 -1.15
N GLU A 53 9.07 -12.08 -0.69
CA GLU A 53 8.95 -13.28 -1.52
C GLU A 53 7.53 -13.48 -2.04
N SER A 54 6.52 -13.18 -1.23
CA SER A 54 5.10 -13.33 -1.60
C SER A 54 4.60 -12.27 -2.60
N CYS A 55 5.10 -11.04 -2.51
CA CYS A 55 4.66 -9.90 -3.32
C CYS A 55 5.36 -9.81 -4.69
N ASN A 56 6.55 -10.39 -4.85
CA ASN A 56 7.36 -10.30 -6.08
C ASN A 56 7.06 -11.38 -7.14
N MET A 57 5.96 -12.14 -7.00
CA MET A 57 5.54 -13.15 -7.98
C MET A 57 5.21 -12.59 -9.38
N SER A 58 5.19 -11.25 -9.57
CA SER A 58 4.84 -10.61 -10.85
C SER A 58 5.98 -9.88 -11.57
N GLN A 59 7.19 -9.78 -11.02
CA GLN A 59 8.30 -9.09 -11.70
C GLN A 59 9.56 -9.95 -11.84
N ARG A 60 9.74 -10.52 -13.04
CA ARG A 60 11.00 -11.06 -13.57
C ARG A 60 12.05 -9.95 -13.76
N GLY A 61 12.47 -9.31 -12.68
CA GLY A 61 13.51 -8.29 -12.69
C GLY A 61 14.27 -8.30 -11.38
N HIS A 62 15.59 -8.45 -11.46
CA HIS A 62 16.53 -8.58 -10.34
C HIS A 62 16.46 -7.43 -9.32
N ARG A 63 15.46 -7.40 -8.43
CA ARG A 63 15.54 -6.70 -7.15
C ARG A 63 15.67 -7.76 -6.08
N SER A 64 16.86 -7.81 -5.49
CA SER A 64 17.31 -8.84 -4.57
C SER A 64 16.26 -9.17 -3.52
N HIS A 65 15.87 -10.46 -3.45
CA HIS A 65 15.06 -11.07 -2.40
C HIS A 65 15.92 -11.14 -1.12
N SER A 66 16.37 -9.99 -0.63
CA SER A 66 17.40 -9.94 0.39
C SER A 66 16.82 -9.50 1.71
N ARG A 67 17.13 -10.32 2.72
CA ARG A 67 16.82 -10.04 4.10
C ARG A 67 17.32 -8.62 4.40
N PRO A 68 16.49 -7.74 4.97
CA PRO A 68 16.94 -6.40 5.28
C PRO A 68 18.14 -6.47 6.23
N SER A 69 19.12 -5.60 6.01
CA SER A 69 20.35 -5.65 6.80
C SER A 69 20.05 -5.30 8.27
N PRO A 70 20.70 -5.98 9.24
CA PRO A 70 20.60 -5.61 10.65
C PRO A 70 20.92 -4.12 10.89
N GLY A 71 21.88 -3.58 10.14
CA GLY A 71 22.28 -2.17 10.18
C GLY A 71 21.22 -1.18 9.74
N SER A 72 20.16 -1.64 9.06
CA SER A 72 18.99 -0.82 8.72
C SER A 72 17.82 -1.06 9.68
N VAL A 73 17.58 -2.32 10.06
CA VAL A 73 16.41 -2.69 10.88
C VAL A 73 16.56 -2.25 12.33
N TYR A 74 17.68 -2.52 12.99
CA TYR A 74 17.83 -2.20 14.42
C TYR A 74 17.82 -0.68 14.71
N PRO A 75 18.50 0.16 13.91
CA PRO A 75 18.37 1.61 14.05
C PRO A 75 16.93 2.09 13.82
N MET A 76 16.21 1.48 12.86
CA MET A 76 14.83 1.83 12.59
C MET A 76 13.90 1.44 13.74
N LEU A 77 14.01 0.23 14.28
CA LEU A 77 13.25 -0.22 15.44
C LEU A 77 13.46 0.72 16.63
N LYS A 78 14.71 1.08 16.93
CA LYS A 78 15.03 2.06 17.99
C LYS A 78 14.33 3.40 17.72
N LYS A 79 14.38 3.89 16.48
CA LYS A 79 13.73 5.15 16.10
C LYS A 79 12.20 5.07 16.25
N MET A 80 11.58 3.96 15.85
CA MET A 80 10.14 3.73 15.96
C MET A 80 9.67 3.59 17.41
N VAL A 81 10.50 3.01 18.29
CA VAL A 81 10.25 3.02 19.75
C VAL A 81 10.30 4.45 20.29
N ASN A 82 11.34 5.23 19.95
CA ASN A 82 11.45 6.63 20.37
C ASN A 82 10.29 7.51 19.88
N GLU A 83 9.76 7.22 18.69
CA GLU A 83 8.60 7.90 18.11
C GLU A 83 7.26 7.43 18.70
N GLY A 84 7.28 6.45 19.60
CA GLY A 84 6.10 5.87 20.22
C GLY A 84 5.22 5.09 19.25
N LEU A 85 5.80 4.53 18.18
CA LEU A 85 5.10 3.64 17.25
C LEU A 85 5.15 2.19 17.72
N LEU A 86 6.27 1.80 18.35
CA LEU A 86 6.49 0.47 18.90
C LEU A 86 6.76 0.55 20.40
N ILE A 87 6.43 -0.52 21.11
CA ILE A 87 6.91 -0.80 22.46
C ILE A 87 7.94 -1.91 22.36
N LYS A 88 9.08 -1.76 23.04
CA LYS A 88 10.05 -2.85 23.21
C LYS A 88 9.86 -3.47 24.58
N HIS A 89 9.58 -4.76 24.60
CA HIS A 89 9.43 -5.56 25.82
C HIS A 89 10.78 -5.98 26.39
N ASP A 90 10.79 -6.36 27.66
CA ASP A 90 12.00 -6.78 28.39
C ASP A 90 12.65 -8.04 27.79
N ASP A 91 11.85 -8.89 27.14
CA ASP A 91 12.31 -10.08 26.41
C ASP A 91 12.92 -9.76 25.03
N GLY A 92 12.96 -8.48 24.64
CA GLY A 92 13.54 -8.02 23.39
C GLY A 92 12.61 -8.03 22.19
N ARG A 93 11.33 -8.39 22.36
CA ARG A 93 10.30 -8.31 21.31
C ARG A 93 9.75 -6.89 21.16
N TYR A 94 9.26 -6.59 19.97
CA TYR A 94 8.63 -5.32 19.62
C TYR A 94 7.16 -5.55 19.31
N GLU A 95 6.31 -4.64 19.78
CA GLU A 95 4.86 -4.68 19.56
C GLU A 95 4.34 -3.31 19.10
N LEU A 96 3.27 -3.30 18.32
CA LEU A 96 2.61 -2.07 17.89
C LEU A 96 1.93 -1.37 19.07
N THR A 97 2.20 -0.08 19.23
CA THR A 97 1.39 0.80 20.08
C THR A 97 0.03 1.08 19.44
N GLU A 98 -0.89 1.69 20.19
CA GLU A 98 -2.12 2.25 19.61
C GLU A 98 -1.83 3.27 18.50
N LYS A 99 -0.78 4.10 18.67
CA LYS A 99 -0.34 5.07 17.65
C LYS A 99 0.17 4.36 16.40
N GLY A 100 0.97 3.30 16.55
CA GLY A 100 1.45 2.46 15.46
C GLY A 100 0.29 1.82 14.68
N ASN A 101 -0.68 1.26 15.41
CA ASN A 101 -1.91 0.70 14.84
C ASN A 101 -2.74 1.74 14.08
N LYS A 102 -2.91 2.95 14.61
CA LYS A 102 -3.63 4.03 13.93
C LYS A 102 -2.94 4.45 12.63
N ILE A 103 -1.61 4.55 12.63
CA ILE A 103 -0.85 4.87 11.41
C ILE A 103 -0.99 3.76 10.38
N LEU A 104 -0.85 2.50 10.80
CA LEU A 104 -1.01 1.36 9.91
C LEU A 104 -2.43 1.27 9.34
N ASN A 105 -3.46 1.45 10.16
CA ASN A 105 -4.84 1.50 9.70
C ASN A 105 -5.12 2.71 8.80
N ARG A 106 -4.42 3.83 8.93
CA ARG A 106 -4.55 4.93 7.96
C ARG A 106 -3.96 4.54 6.60
N ILE A 107 -2.85 3.80 6.59
CA ILE A 107 -2.19 3.33 5.36
C ILE A 107 -2.98 2.17 4.71
N TYR A 108 -3.44 1.20 5.51
CA TYR A 108 -3.98 -0.10 5.07
C TYR A 108 -5.46 -0.33 5.44
N GLY A 109 -6.11 0.53 6.22
CA GLY A 109 -7.40 0.23 6.87
C GLY A 109 -8.65 0.19 5.99
N ARG A 110 -8.59 0.59 4.72
CA ARG A 110 -9.62 0.23 3.71
C ARG A 110 -9.33 -1.11 3.01
N PHE A 111 -8.13 -1.67 3.21
CA PHE A 111 -7.62 -2.85 2.52
C PHE A 111 -7.33 -4.02 3.46
N LYS A 112 -7.59 -3.89 4.78
CA LYS A 112 -7.75 -5.08 5.62
C LYS A 112 -8.96 -5.81 5.04
N PRO A 113 -8.83 -7.07 4.57
CA PRO A 113 -10.01 -7.85 4.23
C PRO A 113 -10.82 -7.94 5.51
N GLN A 114 -11.91 -7.16 5.61
CA GLN A 114 -12.98 -7.54 6.50
C GLN A 114 -13.31 -8.98 6.13
N GLU A 115 -13.39 -9.87 7.12
CA GLU A 115 -13.46 -11.33 7.01
C GLU A 115 -14.63 -11.87 6.13
N LYS A 116 -15.33 -11.01 5.39
CA LYS A 116 -16.48 -11.31 4.54
C LYS A 116 -16.57 -10.50 3.24
N MET A 117 -15.47 -10.01 2.65
CA MET A 117 -15.56 -9.53 1.26
C MET A 117 -15.58 -10.72 0.30
N ASP A 118 -16.57 -10.76 -0.59
CA ASP A 118 -16.57 -11.69 -1.73
C ASP A 118 -15.26 -11.51 -2.50
N ARG A 119 -14.56 -12.61 -2.83
CA ARG A 119 -13.33 -12.56 -3.63
C ARG A 119 -13.52 -11.81 -4.95
N GLY A 120 -14.72 -11.85 -5.52
CA GLY A 120 -15.09 -11.08 -6.71
C GLY A 120 -15.10 -9.57 -6.44
N GLU A 121 -15.72 -9.13 -5.34
CA GLU A 121 -15.82 -7.72 -4.95
C GLU A 121 -14.44 -7.13 -4.57
N TYR A 122 -13.60 -7.92 -3.90
CA TYR A 122 -12.21 -7.56 -3.63
C TYR A 122 -11.41 -7.36 -4.93
N SER A 123 -11.57 -8.26 -5.90
CA SER A 123 -10.90 -8.18 -7.21
C SER A 123 -11.32 -6.93 -7.99
N ILE A 124 -12.62 -6.62 -8.00
CA ILE A 124 -13.16 -5.42 -8.66
C ILE A 124 -12.61 -4.15 -7.99
N THR A 125 -12.66 -4.09 -6.66
CA THR A 125 -12.17 -2.93 -5.89
C THR A 125 -10.67 -2.71 -6.13
N LYS A 126 -9.89 -3.79 -6.15
CA LYS A 126 -8.45 -3.74 -6.47
C LYS A 126 -8.19 -3.22 -7.87
N ALA A 127 -8.89 -3.75 -8.88
CA ALA A 127 -8.73 -3.30 -10.28
C ALA A 127 -9.07 -1.82 -10.45
N LEU A 128 -10.14 -1.33 -9.82
CA LEU A 128 -10.52 0.08 -9.87
C LEU A 128 -9.47 0.98 -9.17
N THR A 129 -8.92 0.53 -8.05
CA THR A 129 -7.86 1.25 -7.33
C THR A 129 -6.58 1.34 -8.17
N GLU A 130 -6.21 0.27 -8.86
CA GLU A 130 -5.04 0.28 -9.76
C GLU A 130 -5.25 1.26 -10.92
N ILE A 131 -6.43 1.26 -11.55
CA ILE A 131 -6.77 2.21 -12.63
C ILE A 131 -6.68 3.65 -12.10
N GLU A 132 -7.24 3.93 -10.93
CA GLU A 132 -7.17 5.25 -10.29
C GLU A 132 -5.73 5.70 -10.02
N GLY A 133 -4.88 4.80 -9.51
CA GLY A 133 -3.45 5.10 -9.29
C GLY A 133 -2.74 5.47 -10.59
N TYR A 134 -3.03 4.77 -11.70
CA TYR A 134 -2.46 5.11 -13.01
C TYR A 134 -3.03 6.41 -13.58
N VAL A 135 -4.32 6.69 -13.41
CA VAL A 135 -4.92 7.97 -13.82
C VAL A 135 -4.25 9.12 -13.09
N SER A 136 -4.09 9.01 -11.77
CA SER A 136 -3.40 10.01 -10.94
C SER A 136 -1.98 10.28 -11.43
N TYR A 137 -1.24 9.21 -11.74
CA TYR A 137 0.09 9.35 -12.32
C TYR A 137 0.08 10.08 -13.66
N LEU A 138 -0.87 9.78 -14.54
CA LEU A 138 -1.00 10.46 -15.83
C LEU A 138 -1.36 11.94 -15.67
N GLU A 139 -2.20 12.29 -14.69
CA GLU A 139 -2.58 13.68 -14.39
C GLU A 139 -1.38 14.54 -13.94
N ASP A 140 -0.39 13.93 -13.28
CA ASP A 140 0.84 14.60 -12.84
C ASP A 140 1.91 14.75 -13.97
N ILE A 141 1.72 14.09 -15.12
CA ILE A 141 2.64 14.18 -16.25
C ILE A 141 2.37 15.47 -17.03
N LYS A 142 3.45 16.13 -17.46
CA LYS A 142 3.36 17.30 -18.34
C LYS A 142 2.61 16.98 -19.64
N GLU A 143 1.70 17.88 -20.02
CA GLU A 143 0.81 17.72 -21.16
C GLU A 143 1.54 17.37 -22.46
N GLU A 144 2.72 17.95 -22.72
CA GLU A 144 3.46 17.72 -23.97
C GLU A 144 3.90 16.26 -24.15
N LYS A 145 4.03 15.52 -23.04
CA LYS A 145 4.33 14.08 -23.06
C LYS A 145 3.08 13.21 -23.25
N LEU A 146 1.89 13.75 -22.96
CA LEU A 146 0.62 13.04 -23.09
C LEU A 146 -0.03 13.24 -24.46
N VAL A 147 0.25 14.37 -25.13
CA VAL A 147 -0.28 14.68 -26.47
C VAL A 147 -0.14 13.52 -27.47
N PRO A 148 1.02 12.83 -27.58
CA PRO A 148 1.16 11.70 -28.52
C PRO A 148 0.29 10.49 -28.17
N HIS A 149 -0.26 10.42 -26.96
CA HIS A 149 -1.06 9.31 -26.44
C HIS A 149 -2.55 9.65 -26.30
N GLY A 150 -2.98 10.84 -26.77
CA GLY A 150 -4.34 11.34 -26.61
C GLY A 150 -5.42 10.43 -27.20
N GLU A 151 -5.16 9.80 -28.35
CA GLU A 151 -6.09 8.85 -28.98
C GLU A 151 -6.34 7.63 -28.08
N LEU A 152 -5.27 7.01 -27.56
CA LEU A 152 -5.36 5.87 -26.65
C LEU A 152 -6.08 6.24 -25.34
N ILE A 153 -5.79 7.43 -24.78
CA ILE A 153 -6.48 7.93 -23.58
C ILE A 153 -7.98 8.09 -23.86
N GLY A 154 -8.34 8.63 -25.03
CA GLY A 154 -9.73 8.75 -25.47
C GLY A 154 -10.44 7.40 -25.60
N GLU A 155 -9.79 6.42 -26.23
CA GLU A 155 -10.34 5.05 -26.37
C GLU A 155 -10.59 4.39 -25.00
N LEU A 156 -9.64 4.51 -24.07
CA LEU A 156 -9.79 3.99 -22.71
C LEU A 156 -10.95 4.68 -21.99
N GLY A 157 -11.10 6.00 -22.16
CA GLY A 157 -12.21 6.78 -21.63
C GLY A 157 -13.57 6.28 -22.13
N GLU A 158 -13.73 6.08 -23.44
CA GLU A 158 -14.99 5.58 -24.02
C GLU A 158 -15.30 4.14 -23.60
N ARG A 159 -14.29 3.28 -23.42
CA ARG A 159 -14.49 1.92 -22.87
C ARG A 159 -14.99 1.95 -21.43
N LEU A 160 -14.39 2.77 -20.57
CA LEU A 160 -14.83 2.93 -19.18
C LEU A 160 -16.25 3.51 -19.10
N LYS A 161 -16.56 4.48 -19.96
CA LYS A 161 -17.90 5.05 -20.09
C LYS A 161 -18.93 4.01 -20.54
N SER A 162 -18.61 3.19 -21.54
CA SER A 162 -19.47 2.11 -22.01
C SER A 162 -19.78 1.09 -20.91
N ILE A 163 -18.78 0.73 -20.09
CA ILE A 163 -18.97 -0.14 -18.91
C ILE A 163 -19.99 0.50 -17.97
N ARG A 164 -19.81 1.78 -17.64
CA ARG A 164 -20.74 2.52 -16.75
C ARG A 164 -22.16 2.57 -17.32
N GLU A 165 -22.33 2.86 -18.60
CA GLU A 165 -23.65 2.95 -19.25
C GLU A 165 -24.36 1.59 -19.30
N SER A 166 -23.61 0.49 -19.42
CA SER A 166 -24.18 -0.87 -19.36
C SER A 166 -24.80 -1.20 -18.00
N LEU A 167 -24.32 -0.57 -16.93
CA LEU A 167 -24.85 -0.72 -15.57
C LEU A 167 -26.14 0.09 -15.31
N GLN A 168 -26.53 0.98 -16.24
CA GLN A 168 -27.72 1.82 -16.11
C GLN A 168 -28.92 1.30 -16.91
N LYS A 169 -28.78 0.14 -17.57
CA LYS A 169 -29.83 -0.47 -18.41
C LYS A 169 -30.67 -1.53 -17.69
N GLU A 170 -30.50 -1.68 -16.37
CA GLU A 170 -31.39 -2.42 -15.47
C GLU A 170 -32.11 -1.46 -14.51
#